data_AF-A0A1D2S3W6-F1
#
_entry.id   AF-A0A1D2S3W6-F1
#
_cell.length_a   1.000
_cell.length_b   1.000
_cell.length_c   1.000
_cell.angle_alpha   90.00
_cell.angle_beta   90.00
_cell.angle_gamma   90.00
#
_symmetry.space_group_name_H-M   'P 1'
#
loop_
_entity.id
_entity.type
_entity.pdbx_description
1 polymer ?
#
loop_
_entity_poly.entity_id
_entity_poly.type
_entity_poly.pdbx_seq_one_letter_code
_entity_poly.pdbx_strand_id
1 'polypeptide(L)'
;MVGLALLLAACALLWQHFTAPPVYQYVIGETVPAAEAGPLAAYVEAGLTVRRASLQSAEQASSLATLDIAETAAGPVLLNWQARVDDPFMTLAVPPQDVVALSGVLKRHVSEQSKVFAWWDTSRQINALGAVDFMFDRHLGLPLFLPAHWSGQRAKIEKIENGFWTNGASDATNERERFRQFARALTAPEAEGMAMLRSLAGEGKPTILVLHLRDIILLGQMFPDRLGVAFQDFGASNDVHGMVRRVHAWLEEHKYAAYGVLQASGQPVRAIALTDAASAKTLAARLLPFMGNEQHDVSGATLVYQAGGFSVFEIAPADNTKLAISQPRS
;
A
#
# COMPACT_ATOMS: atom_id res chain seq x y z
N MET A 1 29.48 -30.98 36.87
CA MET A 1 28.02 -31.17 36.73
C MET A 1 27.27 -29.91 36.32
N VAL A 2 27.57 -28.73 36.91
CA VAL A 2 26.90 -27.45 36.57
C VAL A 2 27.13 -27.01 35.11
N GLY A 3 28.34 -27.18 34.56
CA GLY A 3 28.64 -26.79 33.18
C GLY A 3 27.89 -27.59 32.11
N LEU A 4 27.66 -28.89 32.33
CA LEU A 4 26.89 -29.74 31.40
C LEU A 4 25.39 -29.36 31.42
N ALA A 5 24.85 -29.03 32.59
CA ALA A 5 23.47 -28.59 32.75
C ALA A 5 23.21 -27.24 32.05
N LEU A 6 24.15 -26.28 32.13
CA LEU A 6 24.07 -25.01 31.41
C LEU A 6 24.16 -25.18 29.89
N LEU A 7 25.00 -26.10 29.42
CA LEU A 7 25.13 -26.40 27.98
C LEU A 7 23.88 -27.08 27.42
N LEU A 8 23.28 -28.01 28.17
CA LEU A 8 22.02 -28.65 27.79
C LEU A 8 20.84 -27.67 27.82
N ALA A 9 20.79 -26.77 28.80
CA ALA A 9 19.78 -25.71 28.86
C ALA A 9 19.93 -24.72 27.68
N ALA A 10 21.16 -24.34 27.34
CA ALA A 10 21.43 -23.50 26.17
C ALA A 10 21.06 -24.20 24.85
N CYS A 11 21.40 -25.48 24.69
CA CYS A 11 21.00 -26.28 23.53
C CYS A 11 19.48 -26.46 23.44
N ALA A 12 18.78 -26.68 24.56
CA ALA A 12 17.33 -26.78 24.59
C ALA A 12 16.64 -25.45 24.24
N LEU A 13 17.14 -24.33 24.75
CA LEU A 13 16.66 -22.99 24.40
C LEU A 13 16.91 -22.66 22.93
N LEU A 14 18.10 -22.98 22.41
CA LEU A 14 18.42 -22.83 21.00
C LEU A 14 17.50 -23.69 20.14
N TRP A 15 17.29 -24.96 20.50
CA TRP A 15 16.40 -25.86 19.78
C TRP A 15 14.95 -25.35 19.77
N GLN A 16 14.42 -24.92 20.93
CA GLN A 16 13.09 -24.32 21.01
C GLN A 16 12.97 -23.03 20.18
N HIS A 17 14.03 -22.21 20.10
CA HIS A 17 14.05 -21.06 19.22
C HIS A 17 14.02 -21.42 17.72
N PHE A 18 14.63 -22.56 17.33
CA PHE A 18 14.63 -23.06 15.96
C PHE A 18 13.37 -23.87 15.58
N THR A 19 12.65 -24.45 16.55
CA THR A 19 11.47 -25.29 16.30
C THR A 19 10.14 -24.69 16.76
N ALA A 20 10.12 -23.46 17.28
CA ALA A 20 8.87 -22.79 17.63
C ALA A 20 7.97 -22.70 16.38
N PRO A 21 6.67 -23.08 16.49
CA PRO A 21 5.75 -22.99 15.37
C PRO A 21 5.66 -21.55 14.86
N PRO A 22 5.39 -21.35 13.56
CA PRO A 22 5.26 -20.02 12.99
C PRO A 22 4.12 -19.27 13.69
N VAL A 23 4.18 -17.94 13.80
CA VAL A 23 3.13 -17.15 14.50
C VAL A 23 1.76 -17.33 13.84
N TYR A 24 1.76 -17.48 12.52
CA TYR A 24 0.61 -17.77 11.69
C TYR A 24 1.03 -18.54 10.45
N GLN A 25 0.06 -19.05 9.71
CA GLN A 25 0.28 -19.66 8.41
C GLN A 25 -0.77 -19.23 7.39
N TYR A 26 -0.37 -19.17 6.12
CA TYR A 26 -1.28 -19.06 5.01
C TYR A 26 -1.82 -20.44 4.64
N VAL A 27 -3.14 -20.54 4.53
CA VAL A 27 -3.82 -21.74 4.05
C VAL A 27 -4.52 -21.39 2.75
N ILE A 28 -3.99 -21.93 1.64
CA ILE A 28 -4.56 -21.76 0.31
C ILE A 28 -5.78 -22.68 0.18
N GLY A 29 -6.93 -22.10 -0.12
CA GLY A 29 -8.17 -22.82 -0.35
C GLY A 29 -8.44 -23.07 -1.84
N GLU A 30 -9.73 -23.19 -2.14
CA GLU A 30 -10.23 -23.52 -3.47
C GLU A 30 -10.13 -22.34 -4.45
N THR A 31 -10.14 -22.69 -5.73
CA THR A 31 -10.25 -21.72 -6.83
C THR A 31 -11.63 -21.07 -6.78
N VAL A 32 -11.68 -19.74 -6.88
CA VAL A 32 -12.92 -18.99 -6.94
C VAL A 32 -13.59 -19.23 -8.30
N PRO A 33 -14.81 -19.81 -8.34
CA PRO A 33 -15.53 -20.03 -9.59
C PRO A 33 -15.88 -18.71 -10.27
N ALA A 34 -15.87 -18.66 -11.61
CA ALA A 34 -16.21 -17.45 -12.36
C ALA A 34 -17.60 -16.87 -11.99
N ALA A 35 -18.58 -17.74 -11.72
CA ALA A 35 -19.92 -17.34 -11.30
C ALA A 35 -19.98 -16.66 -9.92
N GLU A 36 -18.95 -16.88 -9.08
CA GLU A 36 -18.86 -16.35 -7.71
C GLU A 36 -17.76 -15.27 -7.58
N ALA A 37 -17.07 -14.95 -8.67
CA ALA A 37 -15.92 -14.06 -8.65
C ALA A 37 -16.28 -12.62 -8.27
N GLY A 38 -17.50 -12.17 -8.59
CA GLY A 38 -17.98 -10.83 -8.24
C GLY A 38 -16.97 -9.74 -8.64
N PRO A 39 -16.47 -8.89 -7.70
CA PRO A 39 -15.44 -7.89 -7.98
C PRO A 39 -14.12 -8.42 -8.56
N LEU A 40 -13.86 -9.73 -8.46
CA LEU A 40 -12.65 -10.40 -8.97
C LEU A 40 -12.80 -10.95 -10.39
N ALA A 41 -13.99 -10.83 -11.01
CA ALA A 41 -14.29 -11.43 -12.32
C ALA A 41 -13.27 -11.07 -13.40
N ALA A 42 -12.81 -9.81 -13.44
CA ALA A 42 -11.82 -9.35 -14.42
C ALA A 42 -10.49 -10.13 -14.37
N TYR A 43 -10.08 -10.60 -13.19
CA TYR A 43 -8.86 -11.43 -13.05
C TYR A 43 -9.07 -12.83 -13.61
N VAL A 44 -10.25 -13.42 -13.35
CA VAL A 44 -10.63 -14.73 -13.90
C VAL A 44 -10.78 -14.67 -15.42
N GLU A 45 -11.41 -13.62 -15.94
CA GLU A 45 -11.55 -13.36 -17.37
C GLU A 45 -10.21 -13.11 -18.07
N ALA A 46 -9.24 -12.53 -17.35
CA ALA A 46 -7.85 -12.42 -17.80
C ALA A 46 -7.10 -13.77 -17.79
N GLY A 47 -7.75 -14.87 -17.42
CA GLY A 47 -7.20 -16.23 -17.41
C GLY A 47 -6.37 -16.55 -16.16
N LEU A 48 -6.45 -15.75 -15.10
CA LEU A 48 -5.72 -16.01 -13.86
C LEU A 48 -6.48 -17.00 -12.97
N THR A 49 -5.75 -17.93 -12.36
CA THR A 49 -6.28 -18.74 -11.27
C THR A 49 -6.40 -17.89 -10.02
N VAL A 50 -7.64 -17.54 -9.65
CA VAL A 50 -7.93 -16.82 -8.40
C VAL A 50 -8.29 -17.83 -7.31
N ARG A 51 -7.66 -17.72 -6.14
CA ARG A 51 -7.93 -18.58 -4.99
C ARG A 51 -8.33 -17.78 -3.76
N ARG A 52 -9.25 -18.35 -2.98
CA ARG A 52 -9.54 -17.86 -1.64
C ARG A 52 -8.59 -18.54 -0.65
N ALA A 53 -7.86 -17.74 0.11
CA ALA A 53 -6.97 -18.20 1.15
C ALA A 53 -7.38 -17.63 2.51
N SER A 54 -6.81 -18.19 3.57
CA SER A 54 -6.97 -17.68 4.94
C SER A 54 -5.63 -17.55 5.61
N LEU A 55 -5.51 -16.55 6.48
CA LEU A 55 -4.44 -16.49 7.47
C LEU A 55 -4.95 -17.09 8.77
N GLN A 56 -4.23 -18.06 9.32
CA GLN A 56 -4.62 -18.74 10.55
C GLN A 56 -3.55 -18.57 11.63
N SER A 57 -3.97 -18.25 12.85
CA SER A 57 -3.10 -18.25 14.03
C SER A 57 -2.63 -19.66 14.31
N ALA A 58 -1.33 -19.85 14.49
CA ALA A 58 -0.79 -21.17 14.82
C ALA A 58 -1.06 -21.58 16.27
N GLU A 59 -1.30 -20.62 17.17
CA GLU A 59 -1.55 -20.90 18.59
C GLU A 59 -3.01 -21.29 18.86
N GLN A 60 -3.96 -20.68 18.15
CA GLN A 60 -5.38 -20.75 18.48
C GLN A 60 -6.25 -21.37 17.37
N ALA A 61 -5.66 -21.75 16.23
CA ALA A 61 -6.37 -22.23 15.03
C ALA A 61 -7.51 -21.31 14.58
N SER A 62 -7.47 -20.03 14.96
CA SER A 62 -8.45 -19.01 14.61
C SER A 62 -8.07 -18.32 13.30
N SER A 63 -9.07 -17.98 12.48
CA SER A 63 -8.83 -17.21 11.25
C SER A 63 -8.58 -15.76 11.61
N LEU A 64 -7.41 -15.25 11.24
CA LEU A 64 -6.99 -13.87 11.43
C LEU A 64 -7.41 -12.97 10.27
N ALA A 65 -7.44 -13.54 9.06
CA ALA A 65 -7.89 -12.85 7.86
C ALA A 65 -8.38 -13.84 6.79
N THR A 66 -9.25 -13.36 5.92
CA THR A 66 -9.56 -13.99 4.62
C THR A 66 -8.97 -13.12 3.53
N LEU A 67 -8.42 -13.74 2.49
CA LEU A 67 -7.81 -13.04 1.37
C LEU A 67 -8.11 -13.75 0.06
N ASP A 68 -8.14 -13.01 -1.04
CA ASP A 68 -8.19 -13.57 -2.39
C ASP A 68 -6.87 -13.25 -3.09
N ILE A 69 -6.28 -14.24 -3.75
CA ILE A 69 -5.01 -14.13 -4.47
C ILE A 69 -5.16 -14.56 -5.93
N ALA A 70 -4.46 -13.88 -6.84
CA ALA A 70 -4.19 -14.42 -8.17
C ALA A 70 -2.84 -15.15 -8.16
N GLU A 71 -2.81 -16.35 -8.73
CA GLU A 71 -1.57 -17.07 -8.99
C GLU A 71 -0.85 -16.44 -10.20
N THR A 72 0.43 -16.11 -10.03
CA THR A 72 1.28 -15.64 -11.12
C THR A 72 2.64 -16.33 -11.05
N ALA A 73 3.38 -16.35 -12.16
CA ALA A 73 4.73 -16.89 -12.20
C ALA A 73 5.70 -16.18 -11.24
N ALA A 74 5.46 -14.89 -10.95
CA ALA A 74 6.27 -14.09 -10.03
C ALA A 74 5.84 -14.23 -8.54
N GLY A 75 4.93 -15.16 -8.24
CA GLY A 75 4.35 -15.38 -6.92
C GLY A 75 2.93 -14.81 -6.78
N PRO A 76 2.22 -15.12 -5.69
CA PRO A 76 0.84 -14.68 -5.49
C PRO A 76 0.70 -13.15 -5.51
N VAL A 77 -0.37 -12.65 -6.13
CA VAL A 77 -0.78 -11.24 -6.08
C VAL A 77 -2.00 -11.15 -5.17
N LEU A 78 -1.91 -10.39 -4.09
CA LEU A 78 -3.04 -10.11 -3.20
C LEU A 78 -4.06 -9.26 -3.97
N LEU A 79 -5.30 -9.72 -4.09
CA LEU A 79 -6.39 -9.00 -4.75
C LEU A 79 -7.33 -8.35 -3.74
N ASN A 80 -7.58 -9.04 -2.62
CA ASN A 80 -8.51 -8.61 -1.59
C ASN A 80 -8.03 -9.08 -0.22
N TRP A 81 -8.32 -8.30 0.82
CA TRP A 81 -7.96 -8.62 2.21
C TRP A 81 -9.10 -8.23 3.15
N GLN A 82 -9.48 -9.16 4.01
CA GLN A 82 -10.50 -8.97 5.05
C GLN A 82 -9.93 -9.43 6.38
N ALA A 83 -9.47 -8.48 7.19
CA ALA A 83 -9.08 -8.75 8.56
C ALA A 83 -10.30 -9.23 9.37
N ARG A 84 -10.08 -10.20 10.27
CA ARG A 84 -11.06 -10.69 11.24
C ARG A 84 -10.75 -10.21 12.65
N VAL A 85 -9.85 -9.25 12.76
CA VAL A 85 -9.39 -8.60 13.99
C VAL A 85 -9.69 -7.10 13.90
N ASP A 86 -9.85 -6.44 15.04
CA ASP A 86 -10.35 -5.07 15.12
C ASP A 86 -9.31 -3.99 14.70
N ASP A 87 -8.06 -4.38 14.45
CA ASP A 87 -6.97 -3.48 14.01
C ASP A 87 -6.56 -3.75 12.55
N PRO A 88 -6.07 -2.73 11.80
CA PRO A 88 -5.35 -2.96 10.55
C PRO A 88 -4.20 -3.92 10.74
N PHE A 89 -4.37 -5.07 10.13
CA PHE A 89 -3.53 -6.20 10.37
C PHE A 89 -2.86 -6.61 9.07
N MET A 90 -1.53 -6.55 9.07
CA MET A 90 -0.61 -6.89 7.97
C MET A 90 -0.69 -6.00 6.73
N THR A 91 -1.88 -5.85 6.15
CA THR A 91 -2.10 -5.15 4.88
C THR A 91 -3.42 -4.39 4.89
N LEU A 92 -3.47 -3.36 4.04
CA LEU A 92 -4.66 -2.62 3.70
C LEU A 92 -4.86 -2.80 2.20
N ALA A 93 -5.86 -3.57 1.77
CA ALA A 93 -6.13 -3.76 0.35
C ALA A 93 -6.92 -2.58 -0.21
N VAL A 94 -6.64 -2.20 -1.46
CA VAL A 94 -7.57 -1.39 -2.26
C VAL A 94 -8.73 -2.28 -2.69
N PRO A 95 -9.98 -1.78 -2.74
CA PRO A 95 -11.11 -2.56 -3.24
C PRO A 95 -10.88 -3.05 -4.68
N PRO A 96 -11.10 -4.34 -4.99
CA PRO A 96 -10.77 -4.90 -6.30
C PRO A 96 -11.43 -4.16 -7.47
N GLN A 97 -12.68 -3.72 -7.30
CA GLN A 97 -13.43 -3.00 -8.34
C GLN A 97 -12.79 -1.66 -8.72
N ASP A 98 -12.17 -0.96 -7.76
CA ASP A 98 -11.50 0.31 -8.02
C ASP A 98 -10.22 0.08 -8.82
N VAL A 99 -9.51 -1.01 -8.51
CA VAL A 99 -8.29 -1.43 -9.22
C VAL A 99 -8.60 -1.84 -10.66
N VAL A 100 -9.68 -2.61 -10.87
CA VAL A 100 -10.14 -3.02 -12.21
C VAL A 100 -10.54 -1.79 -13.03
N ALA A 101 -11.29 -0.86 -12.45
CA ALA A 101 -11.69 0.37 -13.12
C ALA A 101 -10.47 1.21 -13.53
N LEU A 102 -9.50 1.39 -12.62
CA LEU A 102 -8.27 2.11 -12.91
C LEU A 102 -7.42 1.40 -13.99
N SER A 103 -7.29 0.08 -13.93
CA SER A 103 -6.57 -0.70 -14.95
C SER A 103 -7.13 -0.44 -16.36
N GLY A 104 -8.46 -0.44 -16.49
CA GLY A 104 -9.13 -0.13 -17.77
C GLY A 104 -8.89 1.30 -18.26
N VAL A 105 -8.68 2.27 -17.36
CA VAL A 105 -8.32 3.66 -17.71
C VAL A 105 -6.87 3.75 -18.14
N LEU A 106 -5.94 3.19 -17.36
CA LEU A 106 -4.52 3.24 -17.67
C LEU A 106 -4.22 2.59 -19.03
N LYS A 107 -4.83 1.42 -19.31
CA LYS A 107 -4.68 0.74 -20.60
C LYS A 107 -5.15 1.57 -21.81
N ARG A 108 -6.12 2.46 -21.62
CA ARG A 108 -6.69 3.28 -22.71
C ARG A 108 -5.93 4.59 -22.92
N HIS A 109 -5.34 5.15 -21.88
CA HIS A 109 -4.88 6.53 -21.88
C HIS A 109 -3.37 6.70 -21.62
N VAL A 110 -2.71 5.73 -20.99
CA VAL A 110 -1.27 5.82 -20.73
C VAL A 110 -0.51 5.33 -21.95
N SER A 111 0.35 6.19 -22.49
CA SER A 111 1.27 5.83 -23.57
C SER A 111 2.25 4.76 -23.09
N GLU A 112 2.58 3.80 -23.96
CA GLU A 112 3.57 2.73 -23.71
C GLU A 112 4.96 3.26 -23.34
N GLN A 113 5.26 4.53 -23.68
CA GLN A 113 6.53 5.18 -23.33
C GLN A 113 6.54 5.77 -21.92
N SER A 114 5.39 5.80 -21.25
CA SER A 114 5.25 6.42 -19.92
C SER A 114 5.64 5.45 -18.83
N LYS A 115 6.31 5.97 -17.80
CA LYS A 115 6.58 5.20 -16.58
C LYS A 115 5.49 5.47 -15.55
N VAL A 116 4.92 4.43 -14.96
CA VAL A 116 3.87 4.58 -13.95
C VAL A 116 4.43 4.33 -12.54
N PHE A 117 4.28 5.32 -11.67
CA PHE A 117 4.56 5.25 -10.25
C PHE A 117 3.26 4.99 -9.50
N ALA A 118 3.22 3.91 -8.73
CA ALA A 118 2.11 3.59 -7.83
C ALA A 118 2.66 2.82 -6.62
N TRP A 119 1.82 2.59 -5.62
CA TRP A 119 2.17 1.66 -4.55
C TRP A 119 2.40 0.26 -5.13
N TRP A 120 3.44 -0.45 -4.66
CA TRP A 120 3.91 -1.70 -5.28
C TRP A 120 2.84 -2.80 -5.36
N ASP A 121 1.93 -2.86 -4.38
CA ASP A 121 0.86 -3.86 -4.37
C ASP A 121 -0.20 -3.57 -5.45
N THR A 122 -0.56 -2.30 -5.60
CA THR A 122 -1.52 -1.80 -6.57
C THR A 122 -0.96 -1.95 -7.98
N SER A 123 0.32 -1.62 -8.18
CA SER A 123 1.02 -1.89 -9.44
C SER A 123 0.91 -3.35 -9.84
N ARG A 124 1.14 -4.29 -8.90
CA ARG A 124 1.03 -5.73 -9.16
C ARG A 124 -0.39 -6.15 -9.54
N GLN A 125 -1.38 -5.63 -8.83
CA GLN A 125 -2.79 -5.92 -9.11
C GLN A 125 -3.22 -5.41 -10.48
N ILE A 126 -2.76 -4.22 -10.90
CA ILE A 126 -3.06 -3.66 -12.21
C ILE A 126 -2.30 -4.41 -13.30
N ASN A 127 -1.01 -4.69 -13.09
CA ASN A 127 -0.16 -5.39 -14.05
C ASN A 127 -0.68 -6.82 -14.33
N ALA A 128 -1.30 -7.47 -13.34
CA ALA A 128 -1.96 -8.76 -13.52
C ALA A 128 -3.16 -8.71 -14.50
N LEU A 129 -3.80 -7.55 -14.69
CA LEU A 129 -4.91 -7.35 -15.63
C LEU A 129 -4.45 -6.85 -17.02
N GLY A 130 -3.17 -6.55 -17.18
CA GLY A 130 -2.59 -6.08 -18.44
C GLY A 130 -1.25 -5.40 -18.24
N ALA A 131 -0.43 -5.40 -19.29
CA ALA A 131 0.90 -4.84 -19.22
C ALA A 131 0.88 -3.30 -19.22
N VAL A 132 1.29 -2.71 -18.10
CA VAL A 132 1.62 -1.29 -17.96
C VAL A 132 3.02 -1.23 -17.35
N ASP A 133 3.89 -0.36 -17.86
CA ASP A 133 5.27 -0.24 -17.36
C ASP A 133 5.30 0.46 -15.98
N PHE A 134 5.06 -0.30 -14.92
CA PHE A 134 5.17 0.18 -13.54
C PHE A 134 6.62 0.26 -13.08
N MET A 135 6.93 1.25 -12.24
CA MET A 135 8.24 1.37 -11.59
C MET A 135 8.48 0.31 -10.51
N PHE A 136 7.40 -0.13 -9.87
CA PHE A 136 7.44 -1.08 -8.77
C PHE A 136 6.40 -2.16 -8.98
N ASP A 137 6.77 -3.32 -9.52
CA ASP A 137 5.85 -4.42 -9.83
C ASP A 137 6.25 -5.74 -9.17
N ARG A 138 7.26 -5.72 -8.29
CA ARG A 138 7.65 -6.87 -7.47
C ARG A 138 7.01 -6.82 -6.08
N HIS A 139 6.92 -7.97 -5.43
CA HIS A 139 6.48 -8.01 -4.03
C HIS A 139 7.57 -7.38 -3.15
N LEU A 140 7.30 -6.20 -2.60
CA LEU A 140 8.27 -5.48 -1.77
C LEU A 140 8.09 -5.73 -0.27
N GLY A 141 6.88 -6.06 0.19
CA GLY A 141 6.58 -6.36 1.60
C GLY A 141 6.68 -5.14 2.52
N LEU A 142 6.38 -3.92 2.01
CA LEU A 142 6.55 -2.66 2.74
C LEU A 142 5.29 -1.77 2.71
N PRO A 143 4.89 -1.14 3.83
CA PRO A 143 5.24 -1.52 5.20
C PRO A 143 4.61 -2.88 5.57
N LEU A 144 5.12 -3.47 6.64
CA LEU A 144 4.51 -4.62 7.29
C LEU A 144 3.81 -4.14 8.57
N PHE A 145 2.47 -4.18 8.60
CA PHE A 145 1.68 -3.81 9.77
C PHE A 145 1.63 -4.98 10.75
N LEU A 146 2.35 -4.87 11.86
CA LEU A 146 2.34 -5.88 12.91
C LEU A 146 1.69 -5.32 14.17
N PRO A 147 0.78 -6.08 14.81
CA PRO A 147 0.34 -5.78 16.16
C PRO A 147 1.54 -5.63 17.10
N ALA A 148 1.43 -4.75 18.10
CA ALA A 148 2.53 -4.44 19.01
C ALA A 148 3.11 -5.70 19.69
N HIS A 149 2.25 -6.66 20.05
CA HIS A 149 2.66 -7.92 20.68
C HIS A 149 3.44 -8.87 19.74
N TRP A 150 3.45 -8.63 18.42
CA TRP A 150 4.24 -9.37 17.44
C TRP A 150 5.54 -8.66 17.02
N SER A 151 5.78 -7.45 17.51
CA SER A 151 6.97 -6.66 17.17
C SER A 151 8.28 -7.41 17.41
N GLY A 152 8.40 -8.16 18.52
CA GLY A 152 9.57 -8.98 18.85
C GLY A 152 9.79 -10.19 17.92
N GLN A 153 8.81 -10.52 17.08
CA GLN A 153 8.85 -11.66 16.15
C GLN A 153 9.01 -11.22 14.69
N ARG A 154 9.24 -9.92 14.45
CA ARG A 154 9.27 -9.31 13.11
C ARG A 154 10.12 -10.08 12.10
N ALA A 155 11.35 -10.44 12.42
CA ALA A 155 12.23 -11.14 11.49
C ALA A 155 11.70 -12.53 11.08
N LYS A 156 11.04 -13.24 12.01
CA LYS A 156 10.38 -14.52 11.71
C LYS A 156 9.18 -14.31 10.80
N ILE A 157 8.39 -13.28 11.09
CA ILE A 157 7.21 -12.91 10.30
C ILE A 157 7.61 -12.51 8.89
N GLU A 158 8.64 -11.68 8.72
CA GLU A 158 9.18 -11.29 7.42
C GLU A 158 9.64 -12.53 6.61
N LYS A 159 10.18 -13.56 7.26
CA LYS A 159 10.50 -14.82 6.58
C LYS A 159 9.26 -15.57 6.09
N ILE A 160 8.18 -15.59 6.88
CA ILE A 160 6.89 -16.18 6.48
C ILE A 160 6.32 -15.41 5.27
N GLU A 161 6.27 -14.08 5.36
CA GLU A 161 5.78 -13.22 4.29
C GLU A 161 6.58 -13.41 2.99
N ASN A 162 7.90 -13.32 3.06
CA ASN A 162 8.74 -13.51 1.87
C ASN A 162 8.57 -14.92 1.29
N GLY A 163 8.49 -15.96 2.13
CA GLY A 163 8.33 -17.34 1.69
C GLY A 163 7.03 -17.56 0.92
N PHE A 164 5.92 -17.00 1.40
CA PHE A 164 4.62 -17.13 0.74
C PHE A 164 4.53 -16.28 -0.53
N TRP A 165 4.90 -15.00 -0.45
CA TRP A 165 4.59 -14.03 -1.52
C TRP A 165 5.55 -14.04 -2.71
N THR A 166 6.79 -14.49 -2.52
CA THR A 166 7.82 -14.39 -3.57
C THR A 166 7.99 -15.67 -4.38
N ASN A 167 7.45 -16.80 -3.93
CA ASN A 167 7.69 -18.13 -4.53
C ASN A 167 9.18 -18.41 -4.82
N GLY A 168 10.08 -17.89 -3.97
CA GLY A 168 11.53 -18.02 -4.15
C GLY A 168 12.15 -17.06 -5.18
N ALA A 169 11.42 -16.05 -5.67
CA ALA A 169 11.94 -15.03 -6.57
C ALA A 169 13.13 -14.27 -5.96
N SER A 170 14.03 -13.82 -6.84
CA SER A 170 15.31 -13.19 -6.49
C SER A 170 15.17 -11.94 -5.62
N ASP A 171 16.27 -11.53 -5.00
CA ASP A 171 16.32 -10.36 -4.12
C ASP A 171 15.75 -9.08 -4.77
N ALA A 172 14.79 -8.44 -4.09
CA ALA A 172 14.18 -7.17 -4.49
C ALA A 172 14.82 -5.96 -3.78
N THR A 173 15.97 -6.12 -3.12
CA THR A 173 16.61 -5.08 -2.28
C THR A 173 16.79 -3.74 -2.99
N ASN A 174 17.31 -3.73 -4.23
CA ASN A 174 17.49 -2.47 -4.97
C ASN A 174 16.16 -1.76 -5.27
N GLU A 175 15.11 -2.52 -5.60
CA GLU A 175 13.78 -1.97 -5.87
C GLU A 175 13.09 -1.51 -4.58
N ARG A 176 13.25 -2.25 -3.48
CA ARG A 176 12.80 -1.83 -2.14
C ARG A 176 13.42 -0.49 -1.75
N GLU A 177 14.70 -0.27 -2.03
CA GLU A 177 15.33 1.02 -1.70
C GLU A 177 14.81 2.16 -2.58
N ARG A 178 14.65 1.94 -3.89
CA ARG A 178 14.00 2.93 -4.77
C ARG A 178 12.55 3.21 -4.34
N PHE A 179 11.82 2.19 -3.90
CA PHE A 179 10.47 2.34 -3.38
C PHE A 179 10.44 3.16 -2.09
N ARG A 180 11.41 2.98 -1.19
CA ARG A 180 11.57 3.85 -0.01
C ARG A 180 11.88 5.29 -0.41
N GLN A 181 12.68 5.52 -1.45
CA GLN A 181 12.94 6.87 -1.97
C GLN A 181 11.68 7.51 -2.55
N PHE A 182 10.87 6.74 -3.30
CA PHE A 182 9.54 7.16 -3.75
C PHE A 182 8.63 7.54 -2.57
N ALA A 183 8.52 6.69 -1.56
CA ALA A 183 7.69 6.95 -0.39
C ALA A 183 8.22 8.12 0.47
N ARG A 184 9.55 8.33 0.51
CA ARG A 184 10.16 9.53 1.12
C ARG A 184 9.83 10.80 0.33
N ALA A 185 9.82 10.76 -0.99
CA ALA A 185 9.42 11.89 -1.82
C ALA A 185 7.97 12.31 -1.53
N LEU A 186 7.08 11.34 -1.38
CA LEU A 186 5.67 11.57 -1.03
C LEU A 186 5.46 12.16 0.37
N THR A 187 6.39 11.96 1.31
CA THR A 187 6.33 12.51 2.67
C THR A 187 7.22 13.75 2.87
N ALA A 188 7.92 14.20 1.83
CA ALA A 188 8.67 15.45 1.84
C ALA A 188 7.73 16.65 1.60
N PRO A 189 8.14 17.89 1.96
CA PRO A 189 7.44 19.10 1.55
C PRO A 189 7.27 19.16 0.03
N GLU A 190 6.16 19.74 -0.44
CA GLU A 190 5.70 19.73 -1.84
C GLU A 190 6.82 19.88 -2.89
N ALA A 191 7.61 20.96 -2.84
CA ALA A 191 8.66 21.25 -3.81
C ALA A 191 9.83 20.25 -3.77
N GLU A 192 10.25 19.84 -2.57
CA GLU A 192 11.31 18.84 -2.39
C GLU A 192 10.83 17.47 -2.90
N GLY A 193 9.62 17.07 -2.52
CA GLY A 193 9.02 15.81 -2.97
C GLY A 193 8.89 15.73 -4.49
N MET A 194 8.43 16.80 -5.15
CA MET A 194 8.33 16.84 -6.61
C MET A 194 9.71 16.73 -7.28
N ALA A 195 10.74 17.37 -6.73
CA ALA A 195 12.10 17.24 -7.22
C ALA A 195 12.64 15.80 -7.06
N MET A 196 12.38 15.17 -5.92
CA MET A 196 12.75 13.77 -5.67
C MET A 196 12.03 12.80 -6.62
N LEU A 197 10.72 12.97 -6.85
CA LEU A 197 9.94 12.15 -7.79
C LEU A 197 10.49 12.25 -9.22
N ARG A 198 10.78 13.47 -9.68
CA ARG A 198 11.36 13.69 -11.02
C ARG A 198 12.74 13.07 -11.18
N SER A 199 13.58 13.18 -10.14
CA SER A 199 14.88 12.52 -10.11
C SER A 199 14.74 11.00 -10.24
N LEU A 200 13.75 10.42 -9.55
CA LEU A 200 13.49 8.98 -9.59
C LEU A 200 12.92 8.49 -10.92
N ALA A 201 12.13 9.32 -11.61
CA ALA A 201 11.59 9.04 -12.94
C ALA A 201 12.66 8.98 -14.04
N GLY A 202 13.77 9.69 -13.86
CA GLY A 202 14.82 9.84 -14.87
C GLY A 202 14.45 10.86 -15.94
N GLU A 203 15.41 11.17 -16.82
CA GLU A 203 15.24 12.24 -17.81
C GLU A 203 14.29 11.85 -18.95
N GLY A 204 13.40 12.78 -19.32
CA GLY A 204 12.68 12.78 -20.60
C GLY A 204 11.47 11.85 -20.72
N LYS A 205 11.16 11.00 -19.73
CA LYS A 205 10.00 10.10 -19.79
C LYS A 205 8.73 10.76 -19.23
N PRO A 206 7.59 10.73 -19.97
CA PRO A 206 6.29 11.01 -19.38
C PRO A 206 6.07 10.13 -18.16
N THR A 207 5.70 10.75 -17.05
CA THR A 207 5.59 10.07 -15.77
C THR A 207 4.16 10.18 -15.28
N ILE A 208 3.54 9.03 -15.02
CA ILE A 208 2.21 8.97 -14.42
C ILE A 208 2.37 8.60 -12.95
N LEU A 209 1.79 9.39 -12.05
CA LEU A 209 1.72 9.10 -10.63
C LEU A 209 0.30 8.69 -10.27
N VAL A 210 0.15 7.48 -9.74
CA VAL A 210 -1.10 6.95 -9.21
C VAL A 210 -0.97 6.94 -7.69
N LEU A 211 -1.89 7.62 -7.01
CA LEU A 211 -2.02 7.56 -5.55
C LEU A 211 -3.42 7.09 -5.19
N HIS A 212 -3.53 6.28 -4.15
CA HIS A 212 -4.79 5.98 -3.51
C HIS A 212 -4.85 6.66 -2.14
N LEU A 213 -6.02 7.12 -1.68
CA LEU A 213 -6.16 7.75 -0.36
C LEU A 213 -5.67 6.84 0.79
N ARG A 214 -5.79 5.51 0.63
CA ARG A 214 -5.18 4.49 1.51
C ARG A 214 -3.69 4.70 1.71
N ASP A 215 -2.96 5.11 0.67
CA ASP A 215 -1.50 5.17 0.68
C ASP A 215 -1.00 6.15 1.75
N ILE A 216 -1.81 7.15 2.15
CA ILE A 216 -1.47 8.04 3.26
C ILE A 216 -1.25 7.27 4.58
N ILE A 217 -2.04 6.21 4.84
CA ILE A 217 -1.90 5.36 6.03
C ILE A 217 -0.60 4.56 5.94
N LEU A 218 -0.28 4.03 4.75
CA LEU A 218 0.94 3.27 4.51
C LEU A 218 2.19 4.16 4.68
N LEU A 219 2.11 5.40 4.17
CA LEU A 219 3.16 6.40 4.32
C LEU A 219 3.36 6.80 5.79
N GLY A 220 2.27 7.06 6.54
CA GLY A 220 2.33 7.36 7.97
C GLY A 220 2.93 6.20 8.78
N GLN A 221 2.64 4.96 8.40
CA GLN A 221 3.26 3.78 9.01
C GLN A 221 4.76 3.67 8.68
N MET A 222 5.18 4.02 7.47
CA MET A 222 6.60 3.97 7.07
C MET A 222 7.42 5.13 7.65
N PHE A 223 6.82 6.31 7.81
CA PHE A 223 7.49 7.54 8.23
C PHE A 223 6.65 8.30 9.28
N PRO A 224 6.41 7.72 10.47
CA PRO A 224 5.55 8.34 11.49
C PRO A 224 6.07 9.70 11.97
N ASP A 225 7.38 9.94 11.92
CA ASP A 225 7.99 11.24 12.28
C ASP A 225 7.81 12.33 11.22
N ARG A 226 7.34 11.97 10.01
CA ARG A 226 7.18 12.90 8.87
C ARG A 226 5.72 13.14 8.52
N LEU A 227 4.87 12.16 8.78
CA LEU A 227 3.48 12.18 8.39
C LEU A 227 2.63 11.53 9.48
N GLY A 228 2.00 12.38 10.28
CA GLY A 228 1.02 11.99 11.28
C GLY A 228 -0.35 11.76 10.65
N VAL A 229 -0.85 10.53 10.81
CA VAL A 229 -2.13 10.07 10.26
C VAL A 229 -2.91 9.37 11.35
N ALA A 230 -4.18 9.73 11.48
CA ALA A 230 -5.17 9.00 12.25
C ALA A 230 -6.24 8.45 11.31
N PHE A 231 -6.85 7.32 11.65
CA PHE A 231 -8.00 6.82 10.92
C PHE A 231 -8.95 6.12 11.88
N GLN A 232 -10.23 6.11 11.54
CA GLN A 232 -11.25 5.40 12.29
C GLN A 232 -12.25 4.78 11.32
N ASP A 233 -12.59 3.53 11.59
CA ASP A 233 -13.66 2.83 10.92
C ASP A 233 -15.00 3.14 11.59
N PHE A 234 -15.96 3.50 10.76
CA PHE A 234 -17.33 3.69 11.15
C PHE A 234 -18.14 2.61 10.43
N GLY A 235 -18.84 1.76 11.20
CA GLY A 235 -19.53 0.58 10.68
C GLY A 235 -20.44 0.88 9.49
N ALA A 236 -20.62 -0.09 8.58
CA ALA A 236 -21.46 0.07 7.39
C ALA A 236 -22.86 0.55 7.81
N SER A 237 -23.24 1.75 7.39
CA SER A 237 -24.51 2.35 7.78
C SER A 237 -25.26 2.81 6.54
N ASN A 238 -26.52 2.36 6.42
CA ASN A 238 -27.46 2.91 5.45
C ASN A 238 -27.87 4.36 5.80
N ASP A 239 -27.47 4.86 6.98
CA ASP A 239 -27.66 6.24 7.42
C ASP A 239 -26.38 7.07 7.18
N VAL A 240 -26.31 7.65 5.98
CA VAL A 240 -25.21 8.53 5.57
C VAL A 240 -25.15 9.79 6.44
N HIS A 241 -26.29 10.34 6.87
CA HIS A 241 -26.30 11.57 7.68
C HIS A 241 -25.77 11.33 9.08
N GLY A 242 -26.18 10.24 9.74
CA GLY A 242 -25.61 9.83 11.02
C GLY A 242 -24.12 9.49 10.93
N MET A 243 -23.70 8.89 9.81
CA MET A 243 -22.29 8.63 9.54
C MET A 243 -21.46 9.92 9.49
N VAL A 244 -21.88 10.88 8.68
CA VAL A 244 -21.21 12.19 8.54
C VAL A 244 -21.11 12.90 9.89
N ARG A 245 -22.16 12.87 10.72
CA ARG A 245 -22.12 13.45 12.07
C ARG A 245 -21.09 12.79 12.98
N ARG A 246 -20.94 11.46 12.94
CA ARG A 246 -19.93 10.74 13.73
C ARG A 246 -18.51 11.06 13.28
N VAL A 247 -18.30 11.17 11.97
CA VAL A 247 -17.00 11.59 11.43
C VAL A 247 -16.66 13.00 11.91
N HIS A 248 -17.58 13.96 11.80
CA HIS A 248 -17.35 15.32 12.30
C HIS A 248 -17.09 15.39 13.81
N ALA A 249 -17.85 14.64 14.62
CA ALA A 249 -17.61 14.58 16.06
C ALA A 249 -16.21 14.06 16.40
N TRP A 250 -15.75 13.02 15.70
CA TRP A 250 -14.39 12.47 15.87
C TRP A 250 -13.31 13.49 15.50
N LEU A 251 -13.49 14.21 14.37
CA LEU A 251 -12.56 15.25 13.92
C LEU A 251 -12.50 16.42 14.92
N GLU A 252 -13.64 16.86 15.44
CA GLU A 252 -13.73 17.95 16.42
C GLU A 252 -13.08 17.56 17.75
N GLU A 253 -13.35 16.35 18.25
CA GLU A 253 -12.77 15.81 19.48
C GLU A 253 -11.24 15.83 19.44
N HIS A 254 -10.66 15.44 18.30
CA HIS A 254 -9.21 15.34 18.13
C HIS A 254 -8.57 16.57 17.48
N LYS A 255 -9.37 17.58 17.12
CA LYS A 255 -8.95 18.83 16.45
C LYS A 255 -8.22 18.60 15.13
N TYR A 256 -8.65 17.61 14.36
CA TYR A 256 -8.09 17.35 13.03
C TYR A 256 -8.68 18.30 12.00
N ALA A 257 -7.80 19.04 11.30
CA ALA A 257 -8.22 20.07 10.36
C ALA A 257 -8.44 19.56 8.93
N ALA A 258 -7.77 18.47 8.55
CA ALA A 258 -7.83 17.90 7.22
C ALA A 258 -8.15 16.41 7.25
N TYR A 259 -9.11 15.97 6.45
CA TYR A 259 -9.55 14.57 6.42
C TYR A 259 -10.05 14.13 5.04
N GLY A 260 -9.99 12.82 4.79
CA GLY A 260 -10.59 12.15 3.65
C GLY A 260 -11.42 10.96 4.11
N VAL A 261 -12.27 10.43 3.22
CA VAL A 261 -13.14 9.29 3.52
C VAL A 261 -12.96 8.23 2.44
N LEU A 262 -12.70 6.99 2.86
CA LEU A 262 -12.75 5.82 2.01
C LEU A 262 -14.07 5.09 2.25
N GLN A 263 -14.78 4.82 1.15
CA GLN A 263 -15.99 4.02 1.17
C GLN A 263 -15.87 2.95 0.09
N ALA A 264 -16.01 1.70 0.51
CA ALA A 264 -16.02 0.55 -0.40
C ALA A 264 -17.22 -0.35 -0.09
N SER A 265 -17.76 -0.99 -1.11
CA SER A 265 -18.90 -1.90 -0.94
C SER A 265 -18.53 -3.04 0.02
N GLY A 266 -19.39 -3.29 1.00
CA GLY A 266 -19.18 -4.35 2.00
C GLY A 266 -18.07 -4.07 3.03
N GLN A 267 -17.52 -2.86 3.08
CA GLN A 267 -16.53 -2.44 4.06
C GLN A 267 -17.07 -1.29 4.93
N PRO A 268 -16.58 -1.11 6.17
CA PRO A 268 -16.88 0.08 6.96
C PRO A 268 -16.40 1.33 6.23
N VAL A 269 -17.05 2.46 6.49
CA VAL A 269 -16.58 3.77 6.05
C VAL A 269 -15.36 4.12 6.89
N ARG A 270 -14.23 4.38 6.25
CA ARG A 270 -13.00 4.78 6.96
C ARG A 270 -12.77 6.27 6.79
N ALA A 271 -12.82 7.02 7.88
CA ALA A 271 -12.30 8.38 7.88
C ALA A 271 -10.79 8.35 8.14
N ILE A 272 -10.04 9.19 7.43
CA ILE A 272 -8.60 9.31 7.54
C ILE A 272 -8.28 10.80 7.74
N ALA A 273 -7.52 11.15 8.77
CA ALA A 273 -7.22 12.51 9.14
C ALA A 273 -5.70 12.74 9.22
N LEU A 274 -5.27 13.94 8.86
CA LEU A 274 -3.92 14.41 9.12
C LEU A 274 -3.87 15.01 10.52
N THR A 275 -2.91 14.58 11.33
CA THR A 275 -2.91 14.89 12.77
C THR A 275 -2.34 16.27 13.11
N ASP A 276 -1.66 16.91 12.16
CA ASP A 276 -0.97 18.18 12.36
C ASP A 276 -0.77 18.95 11.05
N ALA A 277 -0.39 20.23 11.16
CA ALA A 277 -0.21 21.13 10.03
C ALA A 277 1.05 20.83 9.19
N ALA A 278 2.05 20.13 9.71
CA ALA A 278 3.23 19.73 8.93
C ALA A 278 2.86 18.58 7.98
N SER A 279 2.09 17.62 8.48
CA SER A 279 1.52 16.51 7.71
C SER A 279 0.72 16.99 6.50
N ALA A 280 -0.07 18.07 6.65
CA ALA A 280 -0.83 18.72 5.58
C ALA A 280 0.01 19.29 4.43
N LYS A 281 1.29 19.58 4.68
CA LYS A 281 2.23 20.16 3.70
C LYS A 281 3.08 19.13 2.96
N THR A 282 2.95 17.85 3.32
CA THR A 282 3.62 16.76 2.60
C THR A 282 3.06 16.61 1.19
N LEU A 283 3.89 16.20 0.24
CA LEU A 283 3.47 16.07 -1.15
C LEU A 283 2.23 15.18 -1.33
N ALA A 284 2.18 14.01 -0.67
CA ALA A 284 1.03 13.13 -0.75
C ALA A 284 -0.25 13.79 -0.21
N ALA A 285 -0.17 14.52 0.91
CA ALA A 285 -1.34 15.21 1.48
C ALA A 285 -1.84 16.36 0.59
N ARG A 286 -0.95 16.99 -0.17
CA ARG A 286 -1.29 18.05 -1.15
C ARG A 286 -1.90 17.49 -2.44
N LEU A 287 -1.52 16.27 -2.83
CA LEU A 287 -2.05 15.59 -4.02
C LEU A 287 -3.36 14.82 -3.76
N LEU A 288 -3.55 14.26 -2.58
CA LEU A 288 -4.75 13.49 -2.24
C LEU A 288 -5.93 14.40 -1.86
N PRO A 289 -7.19 13.95 -2.07
CA PRO A 289 -8.38 14.78 -1.89
C PRO A 289 -8.78 14.93 -0.40
N PHE A 290 -7.93 15.59 0.38
CA PHE A 290 -8.21 15.92 1.77
C PHE A 290 -9.09 17.17 1.87
N MET A 291 -10.30 17.01 2.41
CA MET A 291 -11.17 18.12 2.80
C MET A 291 -10.51 18.91 3.94
N GLY A 292 -10.50 20.24 3.85
CA GLY A 292 -9.88 21.12 4.83
C GLY A 292 -8.36 21.33 4.66
N ASN A 293 -7.72 20.65 3.70
CA ASN A 293 -6.35 20.99 3.28
C ASN A 293 -6.37 22.08 2.19
N GLU A 294 -5.22 22.69 1.90
CA GLU A 294 -5.14 23.68 0.81
C GLU A 294 -5.49 23.03 -0.53
N GLN A 295 -6.18 23.75 -1.41
CA GLN A 295 -6.74 23.19 -2.66
C GLN A 295 -6.03 23.68 -3.93
N HIS A 296 -4.95 24.44 -3.80
CA HIS A 296 -4.17 24.88 -4.95
C HIS A 296 -3.43 23.71 -5.59
N ASP A 297 -3.30 23.76 -6.92
CA ASP A 297 -2.57 22.76 -7.70
C ASP A 297 -1.11 22.64 -7.24
N VAL A 298 -0.62 21.40 -7.19
CA VAL A 298 0.79 21.11 -6.93
C VAL A 298 1.59 21.38 -8.19
N SER A 299 2.60 22.24 -8.09
CA SER A 299 3.37 22.66 -9.26
C SER A 299 4.03 21.46 -9.96
N GLY A 300 3.64 21.25 -11.22
CA GLY A 300 4.17 20.17 -12.05
C GLY A 300 3.51 18.81 -11.88
N ALA A 301 2.37 18.74 -11.21
CA ALA A 301 1.47 17.59 -11.20
C ALA A 301 0.09 18.01 -11.73
N THR A 302 -0.33 17.43 -12.84
CA THR A 302 -1.64 17.69 -13.45
C THR A 302 -2.57 16.52 -13.15
N LEU A 303 -3.67 16.74 -12.42
CA LEU A 303 -4.68 15.70 -12.19
C LEU A 303 -5.38 15.36 -13.51
N VAL A 304 -5.29 14.09 -13.94
CA VAL A 304 -5.88 13.61 -15.20
C VAL A 304 -7.01 12.62 -15.00
N TYR A 305 -7.09 11.98 -13.83
CA TYR A 305 -8.17 11.07 -13.50
C TYR A 305 -8.36 10.97 -11.99
N GLN A 306 -9.62 10.86 -11.55
CA GLN A 306 -9.97 10.61 -10.17
C GLN A 306 -11.24 9.75 -10.10
N ALA A 307 -11.18 8.63 -9.38
CA ALA A 307 -12.33 7.77 -9.14
C ALA A 307 -12.10 6.82 -7.97
N GLY A 308 -13.14 6.53 -7.20
CA GLY A 308 -13.01 5.78 -5.95
C GLY A 308 -12.04 6.51 -5.02
N GLY A 309 -11.06 5.80 -4.45
CA GLY A 309 -9.98 6.41 -3.69
C GLY A 309 -8.75 6.82 -4.51
N PHE A 310 -8.75 6.66 -5.84
CA PHE A 310 -7.59 6.96 -6.70
C PHE A 310 -7.57 8.40 -7.20
N SER A 311 -6.38 9.00 -7.18
CA SER A 311 -6.01 10.21 -7.93
C SER A 311 -4.82 9.89 -8.83
N VAL A 312 -4.90 10.25 -10.11
CA VAL A 312 -3.87 9.99 -11.12
C VAL A 312 -3.39 11.31 -11.69
N PHE A 313 -2.07 11.50 -11.70
CA PHE A 313 -1.41 12.71 -12.14
C PHE A 313 -0.44 12.45 -13.27
N GLU A 314 -0.40 13.36 -14.23
CA GLU A 314 0.75 13.52 -15.12
C GLU A 314 1.79 14.41 -14.43
N ILE A 315 3.02 13.90 -14.32
CA ILE A 315 4.14 14.62 -13.71
C ILE A 315 4.98 15.26 -14.81
N ALA A 316 5.09 16.59 -14.76
CA ALA A 316 5.92 17.33 -15.69
C ALA A 316 7.41 16.92 -15.51
N PRO A 317 8.17 16.77 -16.62
CA PRO A 317 9.60 16.46 -16.57
C PRO A 317 10.39 17.44 -15.70
N ALA A 318 11.60 17.04 -15.30
CA ALA A 318 12.53 17.98 -14.68
C ALA A 318 12.87 19.12 -15.67
N ASP A 319 12.69 20.37 -15.26
CA ASP A 319 13.12 21.55 -16.02
C ASP A 319 14.66 21.63 -16.03
N ASN A 320 15.30 21.02 -17.04
CA ASN A 320 16.75 21.17 -17.25
C ASN A 320 17.13 22.56 -17.79
N THR A 321 16.16 23.43 -18.10
CA THR A 321 16.37 24.74 -18.73
C THR A 321 17.04 25.77 -17.82
N LYS A 322 17.05 25.59 -16.48
CA LYS A 322 17.75 26.50 -15.57
C LYS A 322 19.23 26.17 -15.34
N LEU A 323 19.69 24.96 -15.68
CA LEU A 323 21.10 24.56 -15.51
C LEU A 323 21.99 25.00 -16.69
N ALA A 324 21.41 25.24 -17.88
CA ALA A 324 22.17 25.66 -19.06
C ALA A 324 22.54 27.15 -19.08
N ILE A 325 21.97 27.99 -18.20
CA ILE A 325 22.18 29.46 -18.19
C ILE A 325 23.28 29.86 -17.19
N SER A 326 23.76 28.94 -16.34
CA SER A 326 24.75 29.22 -15.30
C SER A 326 26.17 28.70 -15.59
N GLN A 327 26.49 28.30 -16.82
CA GLN A 327 27.90 28.09 -17.19
C GLN A 327 28.51 29.40 -17.70
N PRO A 328 29.48 30.01 -16.99
CA PRO A 328 30.28 31.08 -17.57
C PRO A 328 31.11 30.47 -18.69
N ARG A 329 31.05 31.08 -19.88
CA ARG A 329 32.00 30.80 -20.97
C ARG A 329 33.40 31.14 -20.45
N SER A 330 34.23 30.12 -20.27
CA SER A 330 35.70 30.25 -20.20
C SER A 330 36.29 30.22 -21.59
#